data_AF-A0A350CLB6-F1
#
_entry.id   AF-A0A350CLB6-F1
#
_cell.length_a   1.000
_cell.length_b   1.000
_cell.length_c   1.000
_cell.angle_alpha   90.00
_cell.angle_beta   90.00
_cell.angle_gamma   90.00
#
_symmetry.space_group_name_H-M   'P 1'
#
loop_
_entity.id
_entity.type
_entity.pdbx_description
1 polymer ?
#
loop_
_entity_poly.entity_id
_entity_poly.type
_entity_poly.pdbx_seq_one_letter_code
_entity_poly.pdbx_strand_id
1 'polypeptide(L)'
;MFNQLHDAARQVGQIVVGKDQQVRLAFTCLLAGGHLLIEDVPGVGKTTLAHQIMFSLATPERRALFFTVLGEPPLKMLRYQQQFSFFDVAKVGPAIRYVNLGETLRQGDFSGVLERIMAEVEDFSPSLVFVDSFRSVVQTARSGNEGLADLQYFIQELGTRMTTWQATTFLIGEYMHADPEANPIMTVADGMFSLTQAHEHSTVVRKMRVVKMRGHPHLAGSHNFRITGDGLRVYPRVLPPLAADRLPGHPVDCDPRRIPTGVPGLDALLHGGLPQGHTMLVVGPTGAGKTILGTRFLQEGARQGEKGVAMFFEKGTARLRNAELAALVQNGSVAVVESRMLDLTVDELIDELQDTLHRTGASRLVIDSLSEFSLFMAPEFHADLRQAVFRMLAVVAKHNVTTLVTTGLDDIFTELRFGQSNISYLTDAIVALRYAEVDGSLRKFMSVVKVRGSGHSRDLREYQITDDGLDVDDDPTDLDGILTGRPLTRQPGR
;
A
#
# COMPACT_ATOMS: atom_id res chain seq x y z
N MET A 1 1.49 4.65 -31.33
CA MET A 1 2.39 4.48 -30.17
C MET A 1 1.63 4.58 -28.84
N PHE A 2 0.96 5.69 -28.49
CA PHE A 2 0.16 5.81 -27.24
C PHE A 2 -1.01 4.81 -27.09
N ASN A 3 -1.69 4.45 -28.18
CA ASN A 3 -2.81 3.48 -28.15
C ASN A 3 -2.33 2.04 -27.93
N GLN A 4 -1.24 1.62 -28.59
CA GLN A 4 -0.60 0.31 -28.34
C GLN A 4 -0.03 0.19 -26.92
N LEU A 5 0.38 1.31 -26.31
CA LEU A 5 0.83 1.41 -24.92
C LEU A 5 -0.31 1.16 -23.94
N HIS A 6 -1.48 1.74 -24.21
CA HIS A 6 -2.68 1.46 -23.44
C HIS A 6 -3.12 0.03 -23.65
N ASP A 7 -3.06 -0.52 -24.87
CA ASP A 7 -3.49 -1.90 -25.13
C ASP A 7 -2.56 -2.95 -24.50
N ALA A 8 -1.25 -2.73 -24.47
CA ALA A 8 -0.29 -3.59 -23.78
C ALA A 8 -0.40 -3.48 -22.24
N ALA A 9 -0.56 -2.26 -21.71
CA ALA A 9 -0.87 -2.05 -20.30
C ALA A 9 -2.24 -2.65 -19.93
N ARG A 10 -3.23 -2.63 -20.84
CA ARG A 10 -4.56 -3.24 -20.67
C ARG A 10 -4.49 -4.76 -20.71
N GLN A 11 -3.69 -5.35 -21.61
CA GLN A 11 -3.47 -6.82 -21.67
C GLN A 11 -2.74 -7.33 -20.43
N VAL A 12 -1.72 -6.60 -19.94
CA VAL A 12 -1.01 -6.98 -18.70
C VAL A 12 -1.86 -6.67 -17.46
N GLY A 13 -2.64 -5.58 -17.45
CA GLY A 13 -3.60 -5.25 -16.41
C GLY A 13 -4.81 -6.21 -16.34
N GLN A 14 -5.13 -6.89 -17.45
CA GLN A 14 -6.09 -8.00 -17.47
C GLN A 14 -5.55 -9.28 -16.83
N ILE A 15 -4.22 -9.45 -16.80
CA ILE A 15 -3.53 -10.58 -16.14
C ILE A 15 -3.20 -10.23 -14.67
N VAL A 16 -3.00 -8.94 -14.38
CA VAL A 16 -2.60 -8.43 -13.06
C VAL A 16 -3.65 -7.43 -12.56
N VAL A 17 -4.71 -7.97 -11.95
CA VAL A 17 -5.81 -7.18 -11.38
C VAL A 17 -5.30 -6.34 -10.20
N GLY A 18 -5.58 -5.02 -10.22
CA GLY A 18 -5.30 -4.08 -9.12
C GLY A 18 -3.95 -3.34 -9.16
N LYS A 19 -3.15 -3.46 -10.24
CA LYS A 19 -1.76 -2.95 -10.27
C LYS A 19 -1.40 -2.00 -11.42
N ASP A 20 -2.36 -1.21 -11.92
CA ASP A 20 -2.15 -0.33 -13.08
C ASP A 20 -1.00 0.67 -12.91
N GLN A 21 -0.74 1.15 -11.69
CA GLN A 21 0.34 2.12 -11.43
C GLN A 21 1.72 1.46 -11.30
N GLN A 22 1.78 0.24 -10.74
CA GLN A 22 2.99 -0.56 -10.55
C GLN A 22 3.47 -1.14 -11.88
N VAL A 23 2.52 -1.58 -12.72
CA VAL A 23 2.76 -1.97 -14.11
C VAL A 23 3.26 -0.76 -14.89
N ARG A 24 2.65 0.43 -14.74
CA ARG A 24 3.15 1.66 -15.38
C ARG A 24 4.57 2.04 -14.97
N LEU A 25 4.93 1.96 -13.67
CA LEU A 25 6.28 2.28 -13.18
C LEU A 25 7.33 1.31 -13.76
N ALA A 26 7.05 0.01 -13.81
CA ALA A 26 7.89 -0.98 -14.47
C ALA A 26 7.95 -0.79 -16.00
N PHE A 27 6.84 -0.35 -16.62
CA PHE A 27 6.76 -0.03 -18.05
C PHE A 27 7.47 1.26 -18.46
N THR A 28 7.64 2.24 -17.55
CA THR A 28 8.43 3.46 -17.84
C THR A 28 9.86 3.13 -18.29
N CYS A 29 10.43 2.02 -17.82
CA CYS A 29 11.76 1.54 -18.20
C CYS A 29 11.77 0.77 -19.54
N LEU A 30 10.68 0.04 -19.85
CA LEU A 30 10.54 -0.79 -21.06
C LEU A 30 10.48 0.02 -22.36
N LEU A 31 10.09 1.29 -22.28
CA LEU A 31 9.82 2.14 -23.45
C LEU A 31 11.01 3.00 -23.87
N ALA A 32 12.08 3.04 -23.08
CA ALA A 32 13.26 3.85 -23.36
C ALA A 32 14.42 3.09 -24.04
N GLY A 33 14.37 1.76 -24.11
CA GLY A 33 15.46 0.95 -24.67
C GLY A 33 16.78 1.06 -23.91
N GLY A 34 16.74 1.36 -22.59
CA GLY A 34 17.92 1.61 -21.77
C GLY A 34 18.43 0.41 -20.96
N HIS A 35 19.51 0.63 -20.21
CA HIS A 35 20.11 -0.39 -19.33
C HIS A 35 19.66 -0.22 -17.88
N LEU A 36 19.12 -1.29 -17.28
CA LEU A 36 18.62 -1.32 -15.91
C LEU A 36 19.52 -2.15 -15.02
N LEU A 37 19.88 -1.59 -13.88
CA LEU A 37 20.68 -2.25 -12.85
C LEU A 37 19.82 -2.58 -11.62
N ILE A 38 19.79 -3.85 -11.22
CA ILE A 38 19.08 -4.35 -10.03
C ILE A 38 20.12 -4.79 -9.01
N GLU A 39 20.26 -4.06 -7.91
CA GLU A 39 21.31 -4.30 -6.90
C GLU A 39 20.76 -4.48 -5.50
N ASP A 40 21.33 -5.44 -4.74
CA ASP A 40 21.29 -5.48 -3.26
C ASP A 40 21.96 -6.72 -2.63
N VAL A 41 21.85 -6.85 -1.31
CA VAL A 41 22.18 -8.03 -0.47
C VAL A 41 21.53 -9.34 -1.00
N PRO A 42 22.16 -10.51 -0.82
CA PRO A 42 21.57 -11.81 -1.18
C PRO A 42 20.18 -12.06 -0.56
N GLY A 43 19.30 -12.76 -1.29
CA GLY A 43 18.02 -13.24 -0.76
C GLY A 43 16.84 -12.26 -0.78
N VAL A 44 17.02 -11.04 -1.31
CA VAL A 44 15.96 -10.01 -1.36
C VAL A 44 14.92 -10.20 -2.47
N GLY A 45 15.19 -11.03 -3.49
CA GLY A 45 14.26 -11.30 -4.60
C GLY A 45 14.67 -10.76 -5.98
N LYS A 46 15.93 -10.36 -6.18
CA LYS A 46 16.44 -9.81 -7.47
C LYS A 46 16.17 -10.72 -8.66
N THR A 47 16.60 -11.98 -8.56
CA THR A 47 16.43 -12.99 -9.61
C THR A 47 14.94 -13.25 -9.86
N THR A 48 14.10 -13.28 -8.83
CA THR A 48 12.64 -13.41 -8.98
C THR A 48 12.05 -12.23 -9.75
N LEU A 49 12.44 -11.00 -9.44
CA LEU A 49 12.00 -9.80 -10.18
C LEU A 49 12.40 -9.88 -11.66
N ALA A 50 13.66 -10.24 -11.95
CA ALA A 50 14.15 -10.38 -13.31
C ALA A 50 13.38 -11.44 -14.09
N HIS A 51 13.13 -12.61 -13.49
CA HIS A 51 12.33 -13.67 -14.11
C HIS A 51 10.89 -13.25 -14.34
N GLN A 52 10.26 -12.60 -13.36
CA GLN A 52 8.89 -12.11 -13.51
C GLN A 52 8.78 -11.11 -14.67
N ILE A 53 9.73 -10.17 -14.79
CA ILE A 53 9.80 -9.24 -15.93
C ILE A 53 9.98 -10.02 -17.23
N MET A 54 10.96 -10.93 -17.29
CA MET A 54 11.26 -11.72 -18.48
C MET A 54 10.05 -12.53 -18.96
N PHE A 55 9.46 -13.35 -18.10
CA PHE A 55 8.32 -14.21 -18.46
C PHE A 55 7.06 -13.41 -18.81
N SER A 56 6.86 -12.24 -18.20
CA SER A 56 5.71 -11.38 -18.51
C SER A 56 5.82 -10.75 -19.90
N LEU A 57 7.03 -10.41 -20.33
CA LEU A 57 7.25 -9.65 -21.57
C LEU A 57 7.67 -10.49 -22.76
N ALA A 58 8.28 -11.64 -22.51
CA ALA A 58 8.80 -12.49 -23.57
C ALA A 58 7.65 -13.05 -24.40
N THR A 59 7.76 -12.85 -25.72
CA THR A 59 6.93 -13.45 -26.76
C THR A 59 7.84 -13.93 -27.89
N PRO A 60 7.35 -14.73 -28.84
CA PRO A 60 8.14 -15.11 -30.02
C PRO A 60 8.70 -13.89 -30.79
N GLU A 61 7.99 -12.76 -30.78
CA GLU A 61 8.40 -11.49 -31.41
C GLU A 61 9.29 -10.63 -30.49
N ARG A 62 9.20 -10.83 -29.17
CA ARG A 62 9.99 -10.15 -28.14
C ARG A 62 10.81 -11.15 -27.36
N ARG A 63 11.85 -11.68 -28.02
CA ARG A 63 12.69 -12.74 -27.45
C ARG A 63 13.53 -12.24 -26.28
N ALA A 64 13.77 -13.10 -25.31
CA ALA A 64 14.54 -12.79 -24.11
C ALA A 64 15.70 -13.76 -23.89
N LEU A 65 16.88 -13.21 -23.62
CA LEU A 65 18.10 -13.97 -23.36
C LEU A 65 18.50 -13.80 -21.90
N PHE A 66 18.73 -14.90 -21.19
CA PHE A 66 19.12 -14.89 -19.79
C PHE A 66 20.49 -15.56 -19.61
N PHE A 67 21.49 -14.75 -19.27
CA PHE A 67 22.85 -15.20 -19.01
C PHE A 67 23.03 -15.51 -17.52
N THR A 68 23.50 -16.73 -17.22
CA THR A 68 23.96 -17.11 -15.89
C THR A 68 25.48 -17.13 -15.86
N VAL A 69 26.11 -16.24 -15.09
CA VAL A 69 27.57 -16.06 -15.09
C VAL A 69 28.27 -17.05 -14.15
N LEU A 70 28.12 -16.93 -12.84
CA LEU A 70 28.65 -17.90 -11.87
C LEU A 70 27.61 -17.94 -10.74
N GLY A 71 26.63 -18.81 -10.91
CA GLY A 71 25.44 -18.88 -10.08
C GLY A 71 24.78 -20.25 -10.12
N GLU A 72 23.50 -20.32 -9.79
CA GLU A 72 22.74 -21.56 -9.87
C GLU A 72 22.60 -22.03 -11.32
N PRO A 73 22.74 -23.35 -11.60
CA PRO A 73 22.53 -23.86 -12.96
C PRO A 73 21.14 -23.47 -13.49
N PRO A 74 20.97 -23.15 -14.78
CA PRO A 74 19.69 -22.73 -15.35
C PRO A 74 18.53 -23.68 -15.02
N LEU A 75 18.78 -25.00 -15.02
CA LEU A 75 17.78 -26.01 -14.63
C LEU A 75 17.31 -25.86 -13.18
N LYS A 76 18.22 -25.55 -12.25
CA LYS A 76 17.90 -25.34 -10.84
C LYS A 76 17.07 -24.07 -10.67
N MET A 77 17.44 -23.00 -11.37
CA MET A 77 16.70 -21.73 -11.37
C MET A 77 15.28 -21.92 -11.92
N LEU A 78 15.13 -22.57 -13.08
CA LEU A 78 13.83 -22.89 -13.69
C LEU A 78 12.94 -23.67 -12.71
N ARG A 79 13.50 -24.65 -12.00
CA ARG A 79 12.75 -25.42 -10.99
C ARG A 79 12.20 -24.54 -9.87
N TYR A 80 12.95 -23.54 -9.41
CA TYR A 80 12.44 -22.59 -8.42
C TYR A 80 11.41 -21.63 -8.99
N GLN A 81 11.48 -21.29 -10.28
CA GLN A 81 10.50 -20.39 -10.88
C GLN A 81 9.17 -21.06 -11.19
N GLN A 82 9.14 -22.39 -11.38
CA GLN A 82 7.91 -23.17 -11.61
C GLN A 82 6.83 -23.01 -10.53
N GLN A 83 7.20 -22.58 -9.33
CA GLN A 83 6.24 -22.33 -8.25
C GLN A 83 5.43 -21.04 -8.44
N PHE A 84 5.84 -20.14 -9.35
CA PHE A 84 5.19 -18.86 -9.55
C PHE A 84 4.20 -18.89 -10.70
N SER A 85 3.08 -18.18 -10.56
CA SER A 85 2.04 -18.12 -11.60
C SER A 85 2.47 -17.44 -12.90
N PHE A 86 3.50 -16.59 -12.87
CA PHE A 86 4.06 -15.98 -14.08
C PHE A 86 4.90 -16.94 -14.93
N PHE A 87 5.27 -18.10 -14.40
CA PHE A 87 6.14 -19.04 -15.10
C PHE A 87 5.37 -19.80 -16.18
N ASP A 88 5.91 -19.77 -17.41
CA ASP A 88 5.34 -20.49 -18.54
C ASP A 88 6.43 -21.28 -19.27
N VAL A 89 6.41 -22.59 -19.08
CA VAL A 89 7.39 -23.50 -19.71
C VAL A 89 7.35 -23.44 -21.23
N ALA A 90 6.19 -23.12 -21.84
CA ALA A 90 6.06 -23.07 -23.30
C ALA A 90 6.87 -21.92 -23.92
N LYS A 91 7.23 -20.90 -23.12
CA LYS A 91 8.10 -19.80 -23.56
C LYS A 91 9.57 -20.20 -23.58
N VAL A 92 9.99 -21.20 -22.81
CA VAL A 92 11.39 -21.62 -22.69
C VAL A 92 11.81 -22.38 -23.94
N GLY A 93 12.81 -21.85 -24.65
CA GLY A 93 13.25 -22.29 -25.98
C GLY A 93 12.78 -21.35 -27.08
N PRO A 94 11.46 -21.27 -27.39
CA PRO A 94 10.94 -20.44 -28.48
C PRO A 94 11.12 -18.94 -28.26
N ALA A 95 10.85 -18.45 -27.05
CA ALA A 95 10.87 -17.03 -26.72
C ALA A 95 11.96 -16.68 -25.69
N ILE A 96 12.30 -17.59 -24.79
CA ILE A 96 13.26 -17.39 -23.70
C ILE A 96 14.41 -18.38 -23.85
N ARG A 97 15.64 -17.89 -23.94
CA ARG A 97 16.84 -18.74 -23.98
C ARG A 97 17.72 -18.47 -22.76
N TYR A 98 18.19 -19.54 -22.13
CA TYR A 98 19.16 -19.48 -21.04
C TYR A 98 20.55 -19.86 -21.53
N VAL A 99 21.57 -19.10 -21.16
CA VAL A 99 22.97 -19.33 -21.52
C VAL A 99 23.82 -19.33 -20.27
N ASN A 100 24.66 -20.34 -20.10
CA ASN A 100 25.58 -20.44 -18.97
C ASN A 100 27.00 -20.01 -19.39
N LEU A 101 27.53 -18.99 -18.73
CA LEU A 101 28.85 -18.41 -18.99
C LEU A 101 29.91 -18.83 -17.94
N GLY A 102 29.53 -19.70 -16.98
CA GLY A 102 30.39 -20.00 -15.84
C GLY A 102 31.59 -20.89 -16.12
N GLU A 103 31.61 -21.59 -17.25
CA GLU A 103 32.80 -22.31 -17.68
C GLU A 103 33.87 -21.34 -18.22
N THR A 104 33.48 -20.41 -19.10
CA THR A 104 34.36 -19.37 -19.65
C THR A 104 34.90 -18.44 -18.57
N LEU A 105 34.05 -18.02 -17.61
CA LEU A 105 34.50 -17.14 -16.53
C LEU A 105 35.49 -17.83 -15.56
N ARG A 106 35.34 -19.14 -15.32
CA ARG A 106 36.28 -19.88 -14.44
C ARG A 106 37.70 -19.95 -15.00
N GLN A 107 37.86 -19.75 -16.31
CA GLN A 107 39.15 -19.67 -16.96
C GLN A 107 39.81 -18.28 -16.81
N GLY A 108 39.12 -17.31 -16.21
CA GLY A 108 39.62 -15.96 -15.99
C GLY A 108 39.77 -15.16 -17.28
N ASP A 109 38.88 -15.38 -18.25
CA ASP A 109 38.88 -14.71 -19.55
C ASP A 109 37.64 -13.82 -19.69
N PHE A 110 37.73 -12.55 -19.24
CA PHE A 110 36.63 -11.59 -19.41
C PHE A 110 36.33 -11.28 -20.88
N SER A 111 37.35 -11.31 -21.74
CA SER A 111 37.19 -11.03 -23.17
C SER A 111 36.38 -12.14 -23.84
N GLY A 112 36.70 -13.40 -23.57
CA GLY A 112 35.94 -14.55 -24.06
C GLY A 112 34.51 -14.60 -23.52
N VAL A 113 34.26 -14.14 -22.29
CA VAL A 113 32.89 -13.99 -21.76
C VAL A 113 32.12 -12.94 -22.56
N LEU A 114 32.73 -11.79 -22.84
CA LEU A 114 32.10 -10.74 -23.64
C LEU A 114 31.81 -11.22 -25.07
N GLU A 115 32.77 -11.87 -25.72
CA GLU A 115 32.60 -12.44 -27.06
C GLU A 115 31.47 -13.47 -27.09
N ARG A 116 31.37 -14.32 -26.06
CA ARG A 116 30.27 -15.28 -25.96
C ARG A 116 28.92 -14.60 -25.78
N ILE A 117 28.84 -13.55 -24.97
CA ILE A 117 27.61 -12.76 -24.82
C ILE A 117 27.21 -12.17 -26.18
N MET A 118 28.16 -11.58 -26.91
CA MET A 118 27.89 -10.99 -28.23
C MET A 118 27.39 -12.03 -29.23
N ALA A 119 28.07 -13.18 -29.33
CA ALA A 119 27.68 -14.25 -30.25
C ALA A 119 26.24 -14.74 -30.00
N GLU A 120 25.83 -14.85 -28.74
CA GLU A 120 24.48 -15.27 -28.37
C GLU A 120 23.44 -14.17 -28.61
N VAL A 121 23.80 -12.89 -28.40
CA VAL A 121 22.92 -11.76 -28.72
C VAL A 121 22.73 -11.61 -30.23
N GLU A 122 23.78 -11.82 -31.03
CA GLU A 122 23.70 -11.77 -32.49
C GLU A 122 22.86 -12.93 -33.05
N ASP A 123 23.12 -14.16 -32.62
CA ASP A 123 22.37 -15.36 -33.03
C ASP A 123 20.90 -15.29 -32.62
N PHE A 124 20.64 -14.89 -31.37
CA PHE A 124 19.29 -14.91 -30.81
C PHE A 124 18.52 -13.61 -30.99
N SER A 125 19.13 -12.55 -31.51
CA SER A 125 18.59 -11.18 -31.70
C SER A 125 17.46 -10.83 -30.72
N PRO A 126 17.74 -10.78 -29.41
CA PRO A 126 16.73 -10.59 -28.37
C PRO A 126 16.27 -9.13 -28.30
N SER A 127 15.05 -8.93 -27.80
CA SER A 127 14.58 -7.60 -27.37
C SER A 127 14.84 -7.35 -25.88
N LEU A 128 15.11 -8.40 -25.11
CA LEU A 128 15.38 -8.35 -23.67
C LEU A 128 16.63 -9.17 -23.35
N VAL A 129 17.57 -8.60 -22.63
CA VAL A 129 18.79 -9.29 -22.18
C VAL A 129 18.88 -9.22 -20.66
N PHE A 130 19.10 -10.34 -19.99
CA PHE A 130 19.28 -10.42 -18.54
C PHE A 130 20.63 -11.03 -18.24
N VAL A 131 21.37 -10.46 -17.30
CA VAL A 131 22.70 -10.94 -16.90
C VAL A 131 22.74 -11.11 -15.38
N ASP A 132 22.78 -12.36 -14.90
CA ASP A 132 22.77 -12.76 -13.48
C ASP A 132 23.98 -13.67 -13.15
N SER A 133 24.83 -13.47 -12.14
CA SER A 133 25.06 -12.29 -11.32
C SER A 133 26.43 -11.70 -11.68
N PHE A 134 26.48 -10.37 -11.85
CA PHE A 134 27.73 -9.67 -12.14
C PHE A 134 28.74 -9.73 -10.97
N ARG A 135 28.27 -10.03 -9.75
CA ARG A 135 29.12 -10.19 -8.55
C ARG A 135 30.23 -11.21 -8.78
N SER A 136 29.94 -12.32 -9.42
CA SER A 136 30.92 -13.37 -9.59
C SER A 136 32.05 -12.97 -10.54
N VAL A 137 31.78 -12.09 -11.51
CA VAL A 137 32.81 -11.43 -12.34
C VAL A 137 33.72 -10.58 -11.46
N VAL A 138 33.13 -9.75 -10.60
CA VAL A 138 33.86 -8.88 -9.65
C VAL A 138 34.69 -9.70 -8.64
N GLN A 139 34.17 -10.83 -8.17
CA GLN A 139 34.86 -11.69 -7.22
C GLN A 139 36.03 -12.45 -7.85
N THR A 140 35.87 -12.94 -9.09
CA THR A 140 36.97 -13.52 -9.87
C THR A 140 38.07 -12.49 -10.14
N ALA A 141 37.73 -11.24 -10.46
CA ALA A 141 38.71 -10.14 -10.60
C ALA A 141 39.46 -9.79 -9.30
N ARG A 142 38.91 -10.15 -8.12
CA ARG A 142 39.59 -9.95 -6.83
C ARG A 142 40.47 -11.13 -6.41
N SER A 143 40.34 -12.28 -7.08
CA SER A 143 41.00 -13.55 -6.70
C SER A 143 41.83 -14.19 -7.82
N GLY A 144 41.73 -13.69 -9.05
CA GLY A 144 42.48 -14.13 -10.24
C GLY A 144 43.64 -13.19 -10.61
N ASN A 145 44.23 -13.42 -11.79
CA ASN A 145 45.35 -12.65 -12.35
C ASN A 145 44.96 -11.28 -12.92
N GLU A 146 43.66 -11.07 -13.22
CA GLU A 146 43.12 -9.83 -13.79
C GLU A 146 42.67 -8.91 -12.65
N GLY A 147 43.06 -7.64 -12.71
CA GLY A 147 42.87 -6.67 -11.62
C GLY A 147 41.56 -5.87 -11.70
N LEU A 148 41.40 -4.90 -10.79
CA LEU A 148 40.25 -3.96 -10.81
C LEU A 148 40.16 -3.13 -12.10
N ALA A 149 41.28 -2.92 -12.80
CA ALA A 149 41.33 -2.20 -14.08
C ALA A 149 40.72 -3.02 -15.23
N ASP A 150 40.96 -4.34 -15.28
CA ASP A 150 40.41 -5.22 -16.30
C ASP A 150 38.89 -5.36 -16.14
N LEU A 151 38.42 -5.40 -14.89
CA LEU A 151 37.00 -5.34 -14.56
C LEU A 151 36.35 -4.02 -15.02
N GLN A 152 37.03 -2.88 -14.81
CA GLN A 152 36.57 -1.57 -15.27
C GLN A 152 36.45 -1.53 -16.80
N TYR A 153 37.46 -2.03 -17.50
CA TYR A 153 37.46 -2.13 -18.96
C TYR A 153 36.33 -3.03 -19.46
N PHE A 154 36.16 -4.22 -18.87
CA PHE A 154 35.07 -5.13 -19.19
C PHE A 154 33.69 -4.48 -18.99
N ILE A 155 33.45 -3.76 -17.89
CA ILE A 155 32.18 -3.06 -17.65
C ILE A 155 31.95 -1.96 -18.70
N GLN A 156 32.97 -1.17 -19.03
CA GLN A 156 32.86 -0.10 -20.03
C GLN A 156 32.61 -0.65 -21.43
N GLU A 157 33.32 -1.71 -21.81
CA GLU A 157 33.14 -2.36 -23.11
C GLU A 157 31.76 -3.01 -23.19
N LEU A 158 31.34 -3.75 -22.15
CA LEU A 158 29.97 -4.27 -22.08
C LEU A 158 28.94 -3.14 -22.19
N GLY A 159 29.15 -2.03 -21.48
CA GLY A 159 28.35 -0.81 -21.60
C GLY A 159 28.20 -0.35 -23.04
N THR A 160 29.33 -0.16 -23.72
CA THR A 160 29.40 0.30 -25.10
C THR A 160 28.69 -0.68 -26.04
N ARG A 161 28.91 -1.98 -25.89
CA ARG A 161 28.25 -3.02 -26.69
C ARG A 161 26.75 -3.09 -26.43
N MET A 162 26.32 -2.94 -25.19
CA MET A 162 24.89 -2.92 -24.86
C MET A 162 24.17 -1.76 -25.54
N THR A 163 24.82 -0.60 -25.73
CA THR A 163 24.18 0.53 -26.45
C THR A 163 23.90 0.25 -27.93
N THR A 164 24.62 -0.69 -28.55
CA THR A 164 24.36 -1.08 -29.93
C THR A 164 23.27 -2.13 -30.03
N TRP A 165 22.95 -2.82 -28.93
CA TRP A 165 21.83 -3.74 -28.88
C TRP A 165 20.52 -2.96 -28.93
N GLN A 166 19.64 -3.31 -29.85
CA GLN A 166 18.25 -2.82 -29.86
C GLN A 166 17.41 -3.56 -28.80
N ALA A 167 17.98 -3.77 -27.63
CA ALA A 167 17.45 -4.61 -26.56
C ALA A 167 17.50 -3.88 -25.22
N THR A 168 16.47 -4.07 -24.39
CA THR A 168 16.51 -3.61 -23.00
C THR A 168 17.35 -4.58 -22.18
N THR A 169 18.41 -4.10 -21.55
CA THR A 169 19.35 -4.95 -20.80
C THR A 169 19.21 -4.78 -19.30
N PHE A 170 19.15 -5.89 -18.58
CA PHE A 170 19.00 -5.99 -17.13
C PHE A 170 20.25 -6.61 -16.52
N LEU A 171 20.98 -5.82 -15.73
CA LEU A 171 22.17 -6.25 -15.00
C LEU A 171 21.78 -6.55 -13.55
N ILE A 172 22.00 -7.78 -13.10
CA ILE A 172 21.64 -8.23 -11.75
C ILE A 172 22.92 -8.34 -10.93
N GLY A 173 23.01 -7.54 -9.87
CA GLY A 173 24.20 -7.39 -9.05
C GLY A 173 23.95 -7.58 -7.56
N GLU A 174 25.01 -7.93 -6.83
CA GLU A 174 25.00 -8.02 -5.38
C GLU A 174 26.06 -7.10 -4.80
N TYR A 175 25.64 -6.09 -4.04
CA TYR A 175 26.55 -5.10 -3.47
C TYR A 175 26.16 -4.79 -2.03
N MET A 176 27.15 -4.85 -1.14
CA MET A 176 27.02 -4.39 0.24
C MET A 176 27.15 -2.86 0.24
N HIS A 177 26.32 -2.19 1.04
CA HIS A 177 26.20 -0.72 1.18
C HIS A 177 27.48 0.02 1.66
N ALA A 178 28.66 -0.58 1.58
CA ALA A 178 29.87 -0.05 2.21
C ALA A 178 30.70 0.90 1.35
N ASP A 179 30.42 1.06 0.04
CA ASP A 179 31.19 2.03 -0.76
C ASP A 179 30.38 2.65 -1.92
N PRO A 180 29.77 3.83 -1.72
CA PRO A 180 29.05 4.57 -2.76
C PRO A 180 29.93 5.11 -3.90
N GLU A 181 31.26 5.19 -3.71
CA GLU A 181 32.13 5.97 -4.60
C GLU A 181 32.82 5.17 -5.72
N ALA A 182 32.71 3.84 -5.78
CA ALA A 182 33.63 3.06 -6.62
C ALA A 182 33.02 1.93 -7.48
N ASN A 183 31.76 2.04 -7.94
CA ASN A 183 31.20 1.04 -8.85
C ASN A 183 30.99 1.55 -10.29
N PRO A 184 31.85 1.17 -11.25
CA PRO A 184 31.78 1.57 -12.65
C PRO A 184 30.44 1.20 -13.33
N ILE A 185 29.76 0.16 -12.87
CA ILE A 185 28.49 -0.29 -13.47
C ILE A 185 27.37 0.75 -13.27
N MET A 186 27.48 1.57 -12.22
CA MET A 186 26.55 2.66 -11.95
C MET A 186 26.71 3.82 -12.93
N THR A 187 27.81 3.99 -13.66
CA THR A 187 27.90 5.07 -14.66
C THR A 187 27.27 4.66 -15.99
N VAL A 188 27.33 3.36 -16.30
CA VAL A 188 26.82 2.74 -17.53
C VAL A 188 25.30 2.62 -17.52
N ALA A 189 24.68 2.28 -16.38
CA ALA A 189 23.23 2.07 -16.33
C ALA A 189 22.42 3.37 -16.58
N ASP A 190 21.29 3.28 -17.28
CA ASP A 190 20.36 4.41 -17.48
C ASP A 190 19.32 4.49 -16.36
N GLY A 191 18.93 3.33 -15.84
CA GLY A 191 18.04 3.17 -14.70
C GLY A 191 18.66 2.30 -13.62
N MET A 192 18.23 2.48 -12.37
CA MET A 192 18.69 1.63 -11.27
C MET A 192 17.61 1.42 -10.22
N PHE A 193 17.40 0.16 -9.84
CA PHE A 193 16.57 -0.28 -8.74
C PHE A 193 17.42 -0.86 -7.61
N SER A 194 17.12 -0.45 -6.38
CA SER A 194 17.67 -1.04 -5.16
C SER A 194 16.56 -1.79 -4.43
N LEU A 195 16.87 -3.01 -3.95
CA LEU A 195 15.94 -3.90 -3.27
C LEU A 195 16.47 -4.25 -1.87
N THR A 196 16.15 -3.42 -0.88
CA THR A 196 16.63 -3.65 0.49
C THR A 196 15.70 -4.56 1.28
N GLN A 197 16.26 -5.24 2.28
CA GLN A 197 15.48 -5.90 3.33
C GLN A 197 15.91 -5.37 4.69
N ALA A 198 14.94 -5.08 5.54
CA ALA A 198 15.14 -4.71 6.93
C ALA A 198 14.49 -5.77 7.82
N HIS A 199 15.20 -6.17 8.86
CA HIS A 199 14.65 -6.97 9.94
C HIS A 199 14.07 -6.00 10.97
N GLU A 200 12.74 -5.91 11.02
CA GLU A 200 12.01 -5.11 11.99
C GLU A 200 11.38 -6.09 13.00
N HIS A 201 12.03 -6.26 14.15
CA HIS A 201 11.67 -7.27 15.16
C HIS A 201 11.61 -8.70 14.59
N SER A 202 10.43 -9.34 14.61
CA SER A 202 10.18 -10.68 14.07
C SER A 202 9.81 -10.68 12.58
N THR A 203 9.70 -9.51 11.96
CA THR A 203 9.17 -9.33 10.60
C THR A 203 10.28 -8.88 9.65
N VAL A 204 10.24 -9.38 8.41
CA VAL A 204 11.13 -8.95 7.35
C VAL A 204 10.38 -8.01 6.42
N VAL A 205 10.77 -6.75 6.42
CA VAL A 205 10.21 -5.73 5.52
C VAL A 205 11.14 -5.58 4.32
N ARG A 206 10.62 -5.80 3.12
CA ARG A 206 11.38 -5.59 1.88
C ARG A 206 10.95 -4.29 1.21
N LYS A 207 11.92 -3.51 0.76
CA LYS A 207 11.74 -2.18 0.19
C LYS A 207 12.42 -2.10 -1.18
N MET A 208 11.72 -1.54 -2.16
CA MET A 208 12.24 -1.22 -3.48
C MET A 208 12.34 0.29 -3.64
N ARG A 209 13.45 0.78 -4.18
CA ARG A 209 13.64 2.19 -4.51
C ARG A 209 14.19 2.33 -5.92
N VAL A 210 13.70 3.33 -6.64
CA VAL A 210 14.33 3.81 -7.86
C VAL A 210 15.44 4.79 -7.48
N VAL A 211 16.70 4.41 -7.72
CA VAL A 211 17.89 5.22 -7.37
C VAL A 211 18.12 6.31 -8.41
N LYS A 212 17.94 5.97 -9.69
CA LYS A 212 18.04 6.90 -10.80
C LYS A 212 17.24 6.38 -12.00
N MET A 213 16.77 7.32 -12.81
CA MET A 213 16.21 7.08 -14.13
C MET A 213 16.61 8.27 -15.02
N ARG A 214 17.51 8.05 -15.98
CA ARG A 214 17.88 9.09 -16.94
C ARG A 214 16.69 9.39 -17.86
N GLY A 215 16.43 10.67 -18.11
CA GLY A 215 15.39 11.13 -19.04
C GLY A 215 13.94 11.02 -18.57
N HIS A 216 13.67 10.44 -17.39
CA HIS A 216 12.30 10.24 -16.91
C HIS A 216 12.11 10.57 -15.42
N PRO A 217 11.04 11.29 -15.05
CA PRO A 217 10.66 11.44 -13.65
C PRO A 217 10.24 10.07 -13.09
N HIS A 218 10.59 9.82 -11.84
CA HIS A 218 10.23 8.60 -11.13
C HIS A 218 9.71 8.93 -9.73
N LEU A 219 8.93 8.03 -9.16
CA LEU A 219 8.45 8.18 -7.80
C LEU A 219 9.64 8.02 -6.84
N ALA A 220 9.89 9.07 -6.06
CA ALA A 220 10.99 9.09 -5.09
C ALA A 220 10.63 8.32 -3.81
N GLY A 221 11.66 7.85 -3.11
CA GLY A 221 11.53 7.13 -1.84
C GLY A 221 11.43 5.61 -2.01
N SER A 222 11.25 4.94 -0.89
CA SER A 222 11.18 3.48 -0.82
C SER A 222 9.73 3.00 -0.82
N HIS A 223 9.48 1.85 -1.44
CA HIS A 223 8.18 1.22 -1.59
C HIS A 223 8.24 -0.21 -1.09
N ASN A 224 7.30 -0.64 -0.25
CA ASN A 224 7.32 -1.99 0.27
C ASN A 224 7.02 -3.00 -0.83
N PHE A 225 7.50 -4.23 -0.71
CA PHE A 225 7.10 -5.32 -1.61
C PHE A 225 7.08 -6.67 -0.90
N ARG A 226 6.29 -7.60 -1.43
CA ARG A 226 6.27 -9.00 -1.01
C ARG A 226 6.52 -9.93 -2.19
N ILE A 227 7.10 -11.08 -1.89
CA ILE A 227 7.19 -12.20 -2.82
C ILE A 227 6.06 -13.17 -2.45
N THR A 228 5.18 -13.43 -3.39
CA THR A 228 3.97 -14.27 -3.25
C THR A 228 4.01 -15.39 -4.28
N GLY A 229 3.02 -16.28 -4.30
CA GLY A 229 2.87 -17.27 -5.38
C GLY A 229 2.73 -16.63 -6.77
N ASP A 230 2.34 -15.35 -6.85
CA ASP A 230 2.29 -14.60 -8.11
C ASP A 230 3.57 -13.84 -8.45
N GLY A 231 4.64 -14.08 -7.69
CA GLY A 231 5.89 -13.33 -7.78
C GLY A 231 5.92 -12.10 -6.87
N LEU A 232 6.71 -11.12 -7.27
CA LEU A 232 6.93 -9.86 -6.57
C LEU A 232 5.72 -8.92 -6.76
N ARG A 233 5.10 -8.52 -5.65
CA ARG A 233 4.07 -7.48 -5.56
C ARG A 233 4.64 -6.27 -4.82
N VAL A 234 4.69 -5.14 -5.51
CA VAL A 234 5.11 -3.84 -4.95
C VAL A 234 3.88 -3.10 -4.42
N TYR A 235 4.04 -2.49 -3.25
CA TYR A 235 3.09 -1.60 -2.57
C TYR A 235 3.67 -0.19 -2.60
N PRO A 236 3.30 0.64 -3.59
CA PRO A 236 3.82 1.98 -3.73
C PRO A 236 3.51 2.80 -2.49
N ARG A 237 4.48 3.64 -2.10
CA ARG A 237 4.24 4.65 -1.08
C ARG A 237 3.28 5.68 -1.65
N VAL A 238 1.99 5.54 -1.33
CA VAL A 238 0.96 6.53 -1.63
C VAL A 238 1.31 7.86 -0.97
N LEU A 239 1.70 8.84 -1.77
CA LEU A 239 1.79 10.22 -1.32
C LEU A 239 0.38 10.82 -1.40
N PRO A 240 -0.11 11.46 -0.33
CA PRO A 240 -1.35 12.21 -0.37
C PRO A 240 -1.29 13.20 -1.53
N PRO A 241 -2.37 13.40 -2.30
CA PRO A 241 -2.37 14.32 -3.43
C PRO A 241 -2.05 15.74 -2.96
N LEU A 242 -0.78 16.12 -3.08
CA LEU A 242 -0.35 17.51 -2.97
C LEU A 242 -0.70 18.14 -4.32
N ALA A 243 -1.79 18.91 -4.33
CA ALA A 243 -2.18 19.86 -5.39
C ALA A 243 -2.87 19.34 -6.66
N ALA A 244 -2.80 18.06 -7.04
CA ALA A 244 -3.46 17.60 -8.28
C ALA A 244 -5.00 17.68 -8.25
N ASP A 245 -5.61 17.57 -7.07
CA ASP A 245 -7.07 17.74 -6.90
C ASP A 245 -7.47 19.21 -6.64
N ARG A 246 -6.50 20.11 -6.57
CA ARG A 246 -6.70 21.57 -6.52
C ARG A 246 -6.40 22.20 -7.88
N LEU A 247 -6.85 21.57 -8.96
CA LEU A 247 -6.83 22.22 -10.26
C LEU A 247 -7.75 23.45 -10.18
N PRO A 248 -7.23 24.68 -10.45
CA PRO A 248 -8.08 25.85 -10.50
C PRO A 248 -9.18 25.63 -11.54
N GLY A 249 -10.45 25.77 -11.11
CA GLY A 249 -11.62 25.64 -11.98
C GLY A 249 -12.44 24.35 -11.84
N HIS A 250 -12.08 23.40 -10.97
CA HIS A 250 -13.01 22.34 -10.59
C HIS A 250 -14.07 22.91 -9.62
N PRO A 251 -15.38 22.74 -9.89
CA PRO A 251 -16.42 23.21 -9.00
C PRO A 251 -16.32 22.47 -7.67
N VAL A 252 -16.19 23.23 -6.57
CA VAL A 252 -16.31 22.69 -5.22
C VAL A 252 -17.79 22.49 -4.95
N ASP A 253 -18.20 21.28 -4.56
CA ASP A 253 -19.56 21.04 -4.12
C ASP A 253 -19.78 21.76 -2.78
N CYS A 254 -20.60 22.81 -2.82
CA CYS A 254 -20.92 23.63 -1.66
C CYS A 254 -22.13 23.10 -0.88
N ASP A 255 -22.85 22.10 -1.41
CA ASP A 255 -24.00 21.48 -0.74
C ASP A 255 -23.98 19.94 -0.92
N PRO A 256 -22.96 19.27 -0.35
CA PRO A 256 -22.81 17.83 -0.47
C PRO A 256 -24.02 17.09 0.10
N ARG A 257 -24.46 16.04 -0.62
CA ARG A 257 -25.51 15.12 -0.15
C ARG A 257 -25.19 14.64 1.28
N ARG A 258 -26.18 14.66 2.17
CA ARG A 258 -26.03 14.10 3.52
C ARG A 258 -26.32 12.60 3.53
N ILE A 259 -25.43 11.87 4.17
CA ILE A 259 -25.43 10.42 4.32
C ILE A 259 -25.92 10.09 5.73
N PRO A 260 -27.10 9.45 5.86
CA PRO A 260 -27.67 9.09 7.15
C PRO A 260 -26.78 8.10 7.90
N THR A 261 -26.64 8.31 9.21
CA THR A 261 -25.82 7.48 10.09
C THR A 261 -26.50 6.17 10.49
N GLY A 262 -27.83 6.08 10.30
CA GLY A 262 -28.65 4.97 10.80
C GLY A 262 -29.09 5.17 12.26
N VAL A 263 -28.77 6.33 12.84
CA VAL A 263 -29.18 6.73 14.20
C VAL A 263 -29.86 8.10 14.10
N PRO A 264 -31.21 8.15 14.09
CA PRO A 264 -31.96 9.38 13.82
C PRO A 264 -31.58 10.57 14.73
N GLY A 265 -31.39 10.35 16.03
CA GLY A 265 -30.97 11.44 16.94
C GLY A 265 -29.54 11.94 16.68
N LEU A 266 -28.63 11.10 16.18
CA LEU A 266 -27.31 11.56 15.70
C LEU A 266 -27.44 12.31 14.38
N ASP A 267 -28.30 11.85 13.47
CA ASP A 267 -28.57 12.57 12.22
C ASP A 267 -29.15 13.96 12.51
N ALA A 268 -30.00 14.11 13.51
CA ALA A 268 -30.48 15.41 13.99
C ALA A 268 -29.33 16.30 14.50
N LEU A 269 -28.42 15.77 15.31
CA LEU A 269 -27.22 16.49 15.75
C LEU A 269 -26.31 16.91 14.58
N LEU A 270 -26.27 16.11 13.51
CA LEU A 270 -25.51 16.37 12.28
C LEU A 270 -26.29 17.19 11.24
N HIS A 271 -27.50 17.68 11.56
CA HIS A 271 -28.39 18.39 10.64
C HIS A 271 -28.75 17.59 9.36
N GLY A 272 -29.15 16.33 9.54
CA GLY A 272 -29.59 15.42 8.47
C GLY A 272 -28.55 14.38 8.04
N GLY A 273 -27.51 14.16 8.84
CA GLY A 273 -26.46 13.16 8.58
C GLY A 273 -25.11 13.75 8.17
N LEU A 274 -24.16 12.87 7.87
CA LEU A 274 -22.78 13.23 7.56
C LEU A 274 -22.66 13.63 6.07
N PRO A 275 -22.04 14.77 5.71
CA PRO A 275 -21.84 15.09 4.30
C PRO A 275 -21.05 14.01 3.54
N GLN A 276 -21.43 13.76 2.29
CA GLN A 276 -20.81 12.73 1.47
C GLN A 276 -19.30 12.95 1.31
N GLY A 277 -18.53 11.86 1.43
CA GLY A 277 -17.07 11.89 1.32
C GLY A 277 -16.36 12.40 2.57
N HIS A 278 -17.08 12.90 3.58
CA HIS A 278 -16.47 13.29 4.85
C HIS A 278 -16.06 12.07 5.68
N THR A 279 -15.02 12.29 6.48
CA THR A 279 -14.61 11.36 7.53
C THR A 279 -15.12 11.83 8.90
N MET A 280 -15.88 10.99 9.59
CA MET A 280 -16.34 11.19 10.96
C MET A 280 -15.51 10.35 11.94
N LEU A 281 -14.87 11.03 12.90
CA LEU A 281 -14.21 10.39 14.04
C LEU A 281 -15.19 10.22 15.20
N VAL A 282 -15.39 8.99 15.65
CA VAL A 282 -16.17 8.65 16.84
C VAL A 282 -15.21 8.34 17.98
N VAL A 283 -15.24 9.20 18.99
CA VAL A 283 -14.30 9.17 20.12
C VAL A 283 -15.06 8.81 21.39
N GLY A 284 -14.55 7.89 22.18
CA GLY A 284 -15.15 7.60 23.49
C GLY A 284 -14.52 6.41 24.22
N PRO A 285 -14.84 6.26 25.52
CA PRO A 285 -14.34 5.16 26.35
C PRO A 285 -14.86 3.80 25.87
N THR A 286 -14.30 2.72 26.42
CA THR A 286 -14.80 1.37 26.16
C THR A 286 -16.28 1.22 26.58
N GLY A 287 -17.03 0.38 25.86
CA GLY A 287 -18.47 0.16 26.11
C GLY A 287 -19.42 1.29 25.67
N ALA A 288 -18.91 2.42 25.17
CA ALA A 288 -19.73 3.57 24.77
C ALA A 288 -20.54 3.35 23.45
N GLY A 289 -20.47 2.17 22.82
CA GLY A 289 -21.25 1.89 21.61
C GLY A 289 -20.62 2.34 20.28
N LYS A 290 -19.31 2.65 20.25
CA LYS A 290 -18.57 3.03 19.02
C LYS A 290 -18.75 2.03 17.87
N THR A 291 -18.59 0.73 18.15
CA THR A 291 -18.76 -0.35 17.17
C THR A 291 -20.21 -0.55 16.75
N ILE A 292 -21.17 -0.32 17.66
CA ILE A 292 -22.61 -0.37 17.35
C ILE A 292 -22.94 0.73 16.35
N LEU A 293 -22.43 1.95 16.57
CA LEU A 293 -22.58 3.05 15.62
C LEU A 293 -21.97 2.73 14.25
N GLY A 294 -20.77 2.16 14.21
CA GLY A 294 -20.15 1.69 12.96
C GLY A 294 -21.01 0.65 12.23
N THR A 295 -21.57 -0.30 12.95
CA THR A 295 -22.46 -1.34 12.38
C THR A 295 -23.74 -0.73 11.82
N ARG A 296 -24.38 0.20 12.56
CA ARG A 296 -25.58 0.93 12.14
C ARG A 296 -25.35 1.76 10.90
N PHE A 297 -24.18 2.40 10.80
CA PHE A 297 -23.78 3.15 9.61
C PHE A 297 -23.70 2.28 8.35
N LEU A 298 -23.22 1.04 8.46
CA LEU A 298 -23.18 0.08 7.35
C LEU A 298 -24.56 -0.52 7.05
N GLN A 299 -25.35 -0.83 8.08
CA GLN A 299 -26.73 -1.33 7.93
C GLN A 299 -27.60 -0.32 7.18
N GLU A 300 -27.49 0.96 7.53
CA GLU A 300 -28.24 2.04 6.87
C GLU A 300 -27.82 2.20 5.40
N GLY A 301 -26.54 2.02 5.09
CA GLY A 301 -26.07 1.95 3.70
C GLY A 301 -26.71 0.79 2.95
N ALA A 302 -26.65 -0.42 3.50
CA ALA A 302 -27.26 -1.59 2.90
C ALA A 302 -28.78 -1.42 2.68
N ARG A 303 -29.48 -0.78 3.63
CA ARG A 303 -30.91 -0.44 3.51
C ARG A 303 -31.19 0.51 2.34
N GLN A 304 -30.27 1.43 2.06
CA GLN A 304 -30.34 2.36 0.92
C GLN A 304 -29.80 1.75 -0.39
N GLY A 305 -29.43 0.47 -0.40
CA GLY A 305 -28.84 -0.20 -1.57
C GLY A 305 -27.36 0.13 -1.82
N GLU A 306 -26.71 0.78 -0.85
CA GLU A 306 -25.30 1.12 -0.88
C GLU A 306 -24.44 -0.04 -0.39
N LYS A 307 -23.21 -0.16 -0.92
CA LYS A 307 -22.22 -1.13 -0.46
C LYS A 307 -21.28 -0.51 0.56
N GLY A 308 -20.90 -1.29 1.56
CA GLY A 308 -20.00 -0.87 2.62
C GLY A 308 -18.71 -1.69 2.66
N VAL A 309 -17.66 -1.10 3.23
CA VAL A 309 -16.44 -1.81 3.63
C VAL A 309 -16.26 -1.63 5.13
N ALA A 310 -15.85 -2.71 5.80
CA ALA A 310 -15.52 -2.70 7.21
C ALA A 310 -14.08 -3.17 7.42
N MET A 311 -13.31 -2.43 8.19
CA MET A 311 -11.90 -2.67 8.46
C MET A 311 -11.71 -2.79 9.97
N PHE A 312 -11.36 -3.99 10.43
CA PHE A 312 -11.23 -4.30 11.85
C PHE A 312 -9.82 -4.76 12.21
N PHE A 313 -9.32 -4.34 13.37
CA PHE A 313 -7.93 -4.59 13.80
C PHE A 313 -7.80 -5.50 15.05
N GLU A 314 -8.84 -6.14 15.56
CA GLU A 314 -8.70 -6.99 16.76
C GLU A 314 -8.06 -8.37 16.49
N LYS A 315 -7.31 -8.89 17.47
CA LYS A 315 -6.73 -10.25 17.43
C LYS A 315 -7.84 -11.30 17.58
N GLY A 316 -8.07 -12.09 16.53
CA GLY A 316 -8.71 -13.40 16.64
C GLY A 316 -9.96 -13.61 15.79
N THR A 317 -10.33 -14.88 15.66
CA THR A 317 -11.36 -15.47 14.78
C THR A 317 -12.81 -15.09 15.09
N ALA A 318 -13.07 -13.98 15.80
CA ALA A 318 -14.40 -13.42 15.93
C ALA A 318 -14.78 -12.73 14.61
N ARG A 319 -15.06 -13.54 13.58
CA ARG A 319 -15.16 -13.13 12.17
C ARG A 319 -16.04 -11.90 11.98
N LEU A 320 -17.09 -11.73 12.80
CA LEU A 320 -18.03 -10.62 12.77
C LEU A 320 -18.42 -10.30 14.23
N ARG A 321 -18.15 -9.07 14.71
CA ARG A 321 -18.39 -8.64 16.11
C ARG A 321 -19.85 -8.73 16.56
N ASN A 322 -20.78 -8.80 15.60
CA ASN A 322 -22.21 -8.78 15.80
C ASN A 322 -22.87 -9.62 14.69
N ALA A 323 -23.91 -10.39 15.03
CA ALA A 323 -24.73 -11.15 14.08
C ALA A 323 -25.31 -10.27 12.95
N GLU A 324 -25.58 -9.00 13.23
CA GLU A 324 -26.04 -8.02 12.25
C GLU A 324 -24.98 -7.76 11.17
N LEU A 325 -23.75 -7.44 11.58
CA LEU A 325 -22.63 -7.29 10.65
C LEU A 325 -22.37 -8.60 9.90
N ALA A 326 -22.56 -9.74 10.58
CA ALA A 326 -22.42 -11.04 9.96
C ALA A 326 -23.37 -11.25 8.79
N ALA A 327 -24.64 -10.89 8.98
CA ALA A 327 -25.65 -10.97 7.94
C ALA A 327 -25.31 -10.06 6.75
N LEU A 328 -24.80 -8.84 6.99
CA LEU A 328 -24.38 -7.92 5.94
C LEU A 328 -23.21 -8.44 5.10
N VAL A 329 -22.29 -9.17 5.72
CA VAL A 329 -21.16 -9.76 5.01
C VAL A 329 -21.60 -11.00 4.24
N GLN A 330 -22.45 -11.85 4.83
CA GLN A 330 -22.99 -13.03 4.17
C GLN A 330 -23.85 -12.70 2.94
N ASN A 331 -24.63 -11.62 2.99
CA ASN A 331 -25.42 -11.16 1.85
C ASN A 331 -24.64 -10.28 0.86
N GLY A 332 -23.34 -10.06 1.10
CA GLY A 332 -22.44 -9.30 0.23
C GLY A 332 -22.71 -7.79 0.19
N SER A 333 -23.48 -7.25 1.13
CA SER A 333 -23.67 -5.78 1.27
C SER A 333 -22.45 -5.10 1.86
N VAL A 334 -21.70 -5.82 2.71
CA VAL A 334 -20.46 -5.35 3.31
C VAL A 334 -19.31 -6.29 2.95
N ALA A 335 -18.17 -5.74 2.54
CA ALA A 335 -16.92 -6.48 2.46
C ALA A 335 -16.03 -6.17 3.66
N VAL A 336 -15.27 -7.16 4.13
CA VAL A 336 -14.33 -6.97 5.24
C VAL A 336 -12.90 -6.94 4.71
N VAL A 337 -12.14 -5.92 5.11
CA VAL A 337 -10.68 -5.90 4.97
C VAL A 337 -10.13 -6.59 6.22
N GLU A 338 -9.67 -7.82 6.04
CA GLU A 338 -9.08 -8.60 7.13
C GLU A 338 -7.60 -8.26 7.24
N SER A 339 -7.18 -7.68 8.37
CA SER A 339 -5.75 -7.59 8.69
C SER A 339 -5.22 -9.00 8.99
N ARG A 340 -4.93 -9.77 7.93
CA ARG A 340 -4.59 -11.20 8.04
C ARG A 340 -3.23 -11.48 8.68
N MET A 341 -2.41 -10.47 8.98
CA MET A 341 -1.08 -10.70 9.52
C MET A 341 -0.70 -9.58 10.49
N LEU A 342 -0.14 -9.97 11.63
CA LEU A 342 0.61 -9.09 12.54
C LEU A 342 1.84 -8.42 11.85
N ASP A 343 2.07 -8.75 10.58
CA ASP A 343 3.21 -8.34 9.75
C ASP A 343 2.83 -7.40 8.59
N LEU A 344 1.56 -6.98 8.44
CA LEU A 344 1.17 -6.07 7.35
C LEU A 344 1.76 -4.68 7.54
N THR A 345 2.38 -4.15 6.49
CA THR A 345 2.84 -2.75 6.49
C THR A 345 1.67 -1.81 6.18
N VAL A 346 1.80 -0.52 6.55
CA VAL A 346 0.79 0.50 6.23
C VAL A 346 0.49 0.58 4.73
N ASP A 347 1.51 0.42 3.88
CA ASP A 347 1.36 0.47 2.43
C ASP A 347 0.56 -0.72 1.89
N GLU A 348 0.76 -1.92 2.43
CA GLU A 348 0.01 -3.12 2.08
C GLU A 348 -1.46 -2.99 2.49
N LEU A 349 -1.70 -2.43 3.66
CA LEU A 349 -3.02 -2.21 4.19
C LEU A 349 -3.82 -1.18 3.35
N ILE A 350 -3.16 -0.11 2.93
CA ILE A 350 -3.76 0.90 2.03
C ILE A 350 -4.07 0.29 0.66
N ASP A 351 -3.18 -0.55 0.12
CA ASP A 351 -3.38 -1.26 -1.15
C ASP A 351 -4.58 -2.21 -1.08
N GLU A 352 -4.69 -3.02 -0.02
CA GLU A 352 -5.82 -3.92 0.21
C GLU A 352 -7.15 -3.16 0.37
N LEU A 353 -7.14 -2.03 1.08
CA LEU A 353 -8.30 -1.16 1.21
C LEU A 353 -8.74 -0.59 -0.14
N GLN A 354 -7.80 -0.09 -0.95
CA GLN A 354 -8.11 0.41 -2.30
C GLN A 354 -8.69 -0.67 -3.19
N ASP A 355 -8.05 -1.84 -3.25
CA ASP A 355 -8.52 -2.99 -4.03
C ASP A 355 -9.94 -3.39 -3.61
N THR A 356 -10.22 -3.38 -2.31
CA THR A 356 -11.55 -3.73 -1.77
C THR A 356 -12.59 -2.67 -2.11
N LEU A 357 -12.27 -1.37 -1.95
CA LEU A 357 -13.17 -0.27 -2.33
C LEU A 357 -13.49 -0.31 -3.83
N HIS A 358 -12.48 -0.49 -4.69
CA HIS A 358 -12.67 -0.60 -6.14
C HIS A 358 -13.52 -1.79 -6.55
N ARG A 359 -13.21 -2.98 -6.03
CA ARG A 359 -13.92 -4.22 -6.39
C ARG A 359 -15.39 -4.21 -5.95
N THR A 360 -15.70 -3.56 -4.84
CA THR A 360 -17.05 -3.53 -4.27
C THR A 360 -17.88 -2.35 -4.74
N GLY A 361 -17.24 -1.27 -5.21
CA GLY A 361 -17.93 0.00 -5.48
C GLY A 361 -18.55 0.61 -4.22
N ALA A 362 -17.97 0.36 -3.05
CA ALA A 362 -18.52 0.81 -1.78
C ALA A 362 -18.53 2.33 -1.66
N SER A 363 -19.58 2.87 -1.03
CA SER A 363 -19.74 4.29 -0.74
C SER A 363 -19.60 4.61 0.76
N ARG A 364 -19.54 3.57 1.60
CA ARG A 364 -19.35 3.68 3.05
C ARG A 364 -18.15 2.87 3.53
N LEU A 365 -17.36 3.42 4.44
CA LEU A 365 -16.25 2.73 5.10
C LEU A 365 -16.36 2.87 6.62
N VAL A 366 -16.14 1.77 7.35
CA VAL A 366 -15.92 1.77 8.79
C VAL A 366 -14.52 1.29 9.11
N ILE A 367 -13.79 2.06 9.92
CA ILE A 367 -12.47 1.70 10.46
C ILE A 367 -12.60 1.58 11.98
N ASP A 368 -12.47 0.37 12.51
CA ASP A 368 -12.69 0.05 13.92
C ASP A 368 -11.59 -0.87 14.51
N SER A 369 -10.65 -0.35 15.30
CA SER A 369 -10.44 1.07 15.61
C SER A 369 -8.99 1.49 15.41
N LEU A 370 -8.77 2.81 15.37
CA LEU A 370 -7.42 3.35 15.31
C LEU A 370 -6.60 3.07 16.57
N SER A 371 -7.27 2.79 17.70
CA SER A 371 -6.59 2.39 18.93
C SER A 371 -5.92 1.03 18.75
N GLU A 372 -6.62 0.03 18.20
CA GLU A 372 -6.00 -1.27 17.94
C GLU A 372 -4.98 -1.17 16.81
N PHE A 373 -5.24 -0.38 15.76
CA PHE A 373 -4.25 -0.13 14.71
C PHE A 373 -2.91 0.37 15.29
N SER A 374 -2.96 1.25 16.29
CA SER A 374 -1.76 1.74 16.96
C SER A 374 -0.96 0.67 17.72
N LEU A 375 -1.61 -0.44 18.14
CA LEU A 375 -0.95 -1.56 18.80
C LEU A 375 -0.16 -2.46 17.83
N PHE A 376 -0.47 -2.42 16.52
CA PHE A 376 0.31 -3.13 15.49
C PHE A 376 1.54 -2.34 15.08
N MET A 377 1.57 -1.04 15.34
CA MET A 377 2.74 -0.22 15.10
C MET A 377 3.69 -0.33 16.29
N ALA A 378 4.98 -0.58 16.05
CA ALA A 378 5.94 -0.58 17.14
C ALA A 378 5.98 0.81 17.83
N PRO A 379 6.22 0.90 19.14
CA PRO A 379 6.12 2.15 19.90
C PRO A 379 6.96 3.31 19.33
N GLU A 380 8.06 3.00 18.67
CA GLU A 380 8.96 3.96 18.03
C GLU A 380 8.32 4.66 16.82
N PHE A 381 7.27 4.07 16.24
CA PHE A 381 6.54 4.57 15.07
C PHE A 381 5.22 5.27 15.42
N HIS A 382 4.93 5.58 16.69
CA HIS A 382 3.75 6.40 17.02
C HIS A 382 3.79 7.79 16.37
N ALA A 383 4.97 8.34 16.06
CA ALA A 383 5.12 9.54 15.25
C ALA A 383 4.62 9.34 13.79
N ASP A 384 4.76 8.12 13.26
CA ASP A 384 4.29 7.72 11.93
C ASP A 384 2.80 7.35 11.91
N LEU A 385 2.17 7.02 13.04
CA LEU A 385 0.74 6.68 13.10
C LEU A 385 -0.12 7.78 12.49
N ARG A 386 0.14 9.05 12.84
CA ARG A 386 -0.58 10.18 12.26
C ARG A 386 -0.38 10.25 10.75
N GLN A 387 0.83 9.98 10.25
CA GLN A 387 1.13 9.95 8.83
C GLN A 387 0.44 8.77 8.13
N ALA A 388 0.41 7.59 8.75
CA ALA A 388 -0.27 6.40 8.26
C ALA A 388 -1.77 6.64 8.11
N VAL A 389 -2.42 7.14 9.17
CA VAL A 389 -3.84 7.52 9.16
C VAL A 389 -4.12 8.60 8.13
N PHE A 390 -3.27 9.64 8.04
CA PHE A 390 -3.44 10.68 7.03
C PHE A 390 -3.39 10.12 5.60
N ARG A 391 -2.43 9.24 5.30
CA ARG A 391 -2.30 8.62 3.98
C ARG A 391 -3.51 7.73 3.65
N MET A 392 -3.97 6.95 4.63
CA MET A 392 -5.15 6.11 4.49
C MET A 392 -6.41 6.95 4.21
N LEU A 393 -6.69 7.97 5.03
CA LEU A 393 -7.85 8.84 4.85
C LEU A 393 -7.78 9.64 3.54
N ALA A 394 -6.59 10.09 3.12
CA ALA A 394 -6.41 10.79 1.85
C ALA A 394 -6.75 9.90 0.64
N VAL A 395 -6.40 8.61 0.71
CA VAL A 395 -6.78 7.62 -0.31
C VAL A 395 -8.29 7.42 -0.34
N VAL A 396 -8.91 7.23 0.83
CA VAL A 396 -10.35 7.01 0.93
C VAL A 396 -11.14 8.22 0.41
N ALA A 397 -10.70 9.43 0.73
CA ALA A 397 -11.30 10.67 0.24
C ALA A 397 -11.31 10.75 -1.29
N LYS A 398 -10.27 10.25 -1.97
CA LYS A 398 -10.21 10.20 -3.45
C LYS A 398 -11.29 9.30 -4.07
N HIS A 399 -11.78 8.30 -3.33
CA HIS A 399 -12.87 7.44 -3.77
C HIS A 399 -14.27 8.02 -3.47
N ASN A 400 -14.35 9.24 -2.90
CA ASN A 400 -15.60 9.86 -2.47
C ASN A 400 -16.44 8.98 -1.52
N VAL A 401 -15.73 8.22 -0.66
CA VAL A 401 -16.31 7.27 0.30
C VAL A 401 -16.54 7.97 1.63
N THR A 402 -17.75 7.84 2.16
CA THR A 402 -18.12 8.42 3.45
C THR A 402 -17.66 7.50 4.57
N THR A 403 -16.85 8.03 5.49
CA THR A 403 -16.05 7.18 6.38
C THR A 403 -16.36 7.44 7.84
N LEU A 404 -16.55 6.37 8.60
CA LEU A 404 -16.65 6.39 10.05
C LEU A 404 -15.40 5.71 10.64
N VAL A 405 -14.71 6.43 11.52
CA VAL A 405 -13.49 5.97 12.17
C VAL A 405 -13.70 5.99 13.66
N THR A 406 -13.38 4.92 14.36
CA THR A 406 -13.49 4.89 15.82
C THR A 406 -12.11 4.96 16.48
N THR A 407 -12.06 5.54 17.67
CA THR A 407 -10.89 5.53 18.54
C THR A 407 -11.34 5.47 20.00
N GLY A 408 -10.62 4.67 20.79
CA GLY A 408 -10.71 4.70 22.24
C GLY A 408 -10.14 6.00 22.80
N LEU A 409 -10.62 6.36 23.99
CA LEU A 409 -9.94 7.28 24.90
C LEU A 409 -9.44 6.47 26.10
N ASP A 410 -8.28 6.86 26.63
CA ASP A 410 -7.85 6.44 27.97
C ASP A 410 -8.94 6.80 28.99
N ASP A 411 -9.04 6.08 30.12
CA ASP A 411 -10.13 6.14 31.12
C ASP A 411 -10.25 7.48 31.90
N ILE A 412 -9.99 8.61 31.26
CA ILE A 412 -10.14 9.97 31.78
C ILE A 412 -11.50 10.51 31.33
N PHE A 413 -12.50 10.39 32.21
CA PHE A 413 -13.88 10.83 31.94
C PHE A 413 -14.08 12.35 32.02
N THR A 414 -13.14 13.08 32.62
CA THR A 414 -13.27 14.49 33.04
C THR A 414 -12.62 15.50 32.10
N GLU A 415 -12.03 15.07 30.98
CA GLU A 415 -11.39 15.99 30.04
C GLU A 415 -11.90 15.83 28.60
N LEU A 416 -11.87 16.93 27.84
CA LEU A 416 -12.06 16.94 26.39
C LEU A 416 -10.73 16.64 25.70
N ARG A 417 -10.27 15.39 25.83
CA ARG A 417 -9.13 14.90 25.04
C ARG A 417 -9.64 14.18 23.81
N PHE A 418 -9.03 14.45 22.66
CA PHE A 418 -9.29 13.77 21.39
C PHE A 418 -8.10 12.90 21.01
N GLY A 419 -7.79 11.92 21.86
CA GLY A 419 -6.62 11.03 21.72
C GLY A 419 -5.27 11.74 21.81
N GLN A 420 -4.19 10.96 21.95
CA GLN A 420 -2.82 11.49 22.10
C GLN A 420 -2.17 11.89 20.76
N SER A 421 -2.77 11.53 19.63
CA SER A 421 -2.13 11.53 18.30
C SER A 421 -2.60 12.63 17.32
N ASN A 422 -3.37 13.62 17.79
CA ASN A 422 -3.86 14.74 16.96
C ASN A 422 -4.62 14.27 15.69
N ILE A 423 -5.29 13.12 15.74
CA ILE A 423 -6.04 12.54 14.61
C ILE A 423 -7.31 13.34 14.32
N SER A 424 -7.85 14.03 15.33
CA SER A 424 -9.00 14.95 15.20
C SER A 424 -8.82 16.03 14.13
N TYR A 425 -7.57 16.44 13.83
CA TYR A 425 -7.29 17.42 12.78
C TYR A 425 -7.41 16.84 11.36
N LEU A 426 -7.29 15.52 11.22
CA LEU A 426 -7.34 14.80 9.95
C LEU A 426 -8.77 14.48 9.50
N THR A 427 -9.76 14.65 10.39
CA THR A 427 -11.16 14.30 10.13
C THR A 427 -12.04 15.54 9.95
N ASP A 428 -13.16 15.35 9.28
CA ASP A 428 -14.10 16.43 8.95
C ASP A 428 -15.14 16.59 10.06
N ALA A 429 -15.66 15.50 10.59
CA ALA A 429 -16.60 15.49 11.70
C ALA A 429 -16.05 14.76 12.93
N ILE A 430 -16.46 15.18 14.12
CA ILE A 430 -16.10 14.54 15.39
C ILE A 430 -17.36 14.36 16.24
N VAL A 431 -17.63 13.12 16.63
CA VAL A 431 -18.66 12.73 17.59
C VAL A 431 -17.97 12.24 18.85
N ALA A 432 -18.34 12.80 20.00
CA ALA A 432 -17.82 12.41 21.30
C ALA A 432 -18.88 11.65 22.09
N LEU A 433 -18.51 10.45 22.56
CA LEU A 433 -19.31 9.61 23.45
C LEU A 433 -18.68 9.65 24.85
N ARG A 434 -19.50 9.85 25.88
CA ARG A 434 -19.04 10.05 27.26
C ARG A 434 -19.92 9.28 28.24
N TYR A 435 -19.35 8.99 29.41
CA TYR A 435 -20.10 8.64 30.60
C TYR A 435 -20.15 9.83 31.54
N ALA A 436 -21.24 9.97 32.28
CA ALA A 436 -21.27 10.76 33.51
C ALA A 436 -22.05 10.00 34.57
N GLU A 437 -21.56 10.05 35.81
CA GLU A 437 -22.27 9.53 36.96
C GLU A 437 -23.35 10.54 37.37
N VAL A 438 -24.61 10.11 37.30
CA VAL A 438 -25.76 10.91 37.72
C VAL A 438 -26.60 10.02 38.63
N ASP A 439 -26.86 10.49 39.85
CA ASP A 439 -27.65 9.76 40.86
C ASP A 439 -27.19 8.31 41.08
N GLY A 440 -25.85 8.08 41.08
CA GLY A 440 -25.25 6.76 41.26
C GLY A 440 -25.36 5.83 40.05
N SER A 441 -25.80 6.34 38.89
CA SER A 441 -25.89 5.60 37.62
C SER A 441 -24.96 6.18 36.56
N LEU A 442 -24.29 5.31 35.80
CA LEU A 442 -23.49 5.71 34.64
C LEU A 442 -24.41 5.96 33.44
N ARG A 443 -24.73 7.22 33.19
CA ARG A 443 -25.48 7.68 32.01
C ARG A 443 -24.53 7.98 30.86
N LYS A 444 -25.00 7.81 29.63
CA LYS A 444 -24.20 7.96 28.41
C LYS A 444 -24.63 9.20 27.64
N PHE A 445 -23.67 10.01 27.22
CA PHE A 445 -23.96 11.27 26.51
C PHE A 445 -23.20 11.35 25.19
N MET A 446 -23.87 11.90 24.17
CA MET A 446 -23.35 12.10 22.82
C MET A 446 -23.37 13.59 22.46
N SER A 447 -22.31 14.05 21.83
CA SER A 447 -22.27 15.38 21.21
C SER A 447 -21.48 15.40 19.92
N VAL A 448 -21.86 16.30 19.01
CA VAL A 448 -21.07 16.62 17.82
C VAL A 448 -20.17 17.80 18.17
N VAL A 449 -18.86 17.56 18.10
CA VAL A 449 -17.85 18.56 18.44
C VAL A 449 -17.52 19.46 17.26
N LYS A 450 -17.55 18.89 16.06
CA LYS A 450 -17.16 19.56 14.82
C LYS A 450 -17.84 18.89 13.64
N VAL A 451 -18.20 19.69 12.64
CA VAL A 451 -18.38 19.26 11.23
C VAL A 451 -17.72 20.32 10.34
N ARG A 452 -16.73 19.93 9.54
CA ARG A 452 -16.02 20.85 8.64
C ARG A 452 -16.97 21.26 7.50
N GLY A 453 -17.04 22.56 7.21
CA GLY A 453 -17.86 23.07 6.10
C GLY A 453 -19.38 22.98 6.32
N SER A 454 -19.85 22.57 7.50
CA SER A 454 -21.29 22.48 7.82
C SER A 454 -21.54 22.90 9.27
N GLY A 455 -22.71 23.48 9.54
CA GLY A 455 -23.22 23.59 10.91
C GLY A 455 -23.53 22.23 11.52
N HIS A 456 -23.61 22.19 12.84
CA HIS A 456 -24.08 21.05 13.63
C HIS A 456 -24.70 21.56 14.94
N SER A 457 -25.46 20.71 15.61
CA SER A 457 -26.03 21.03 16.92
C SER A 457 -24.91 21.18 17.96
N ARG A 458 -25.12 22.08 18.92
CA ARG A 458 -24.28 22.26 20.11
C ARG A 458 -24.81 21.50 21.33
N ASP A 459 -25.90 20.77 21.14
CA ASP A 459 -26.58 20.06 22.21
C ASP A 459 -25.76 18.86 22.66
N LEU A 460 -25.87 18.56 23.94
CA LEU A 460 -25.43 17.32 24.54
C LEU A 460 -26.68 16.49 24.81
N ARG A 461 -26.75 15.28 24.25
CA ARG A 461 -27.93 14.42 24.36
C ARG A 461 -27.59 13.14 25.10
N GLU A 462 -28.49 12.67 25.95
CA GLU A 462 -28.36 11.33 26.49
C GLU A 462 -28.67 10.31 25.39
N TYR A 463 -28.07 9.13 25.49
CA TYR A 463 -28.45 8.00 24.66
C TYR A 463 -28.38 6.69 25.44
N GLN A 464 -29.13 5.71 24.97
CA GLN A 464 -29.14 4.35 25.48
C GLN A 464 -28.70 3.38 24.39
N ILE A 465 -28.18 2.22 24.82
CA ILE A 465 -27.89 1.10 23.93
C ILE A 465 -28.99 0.08 24.20
N THR A 466 -29.83 -0.15 23.20
CA THR A 466 -30.94 -1.10 23.21
C THR A 466 -30.63 -2.28 22.28
N ASP A 467 -31.50 -3.29 22.25
CA ASP A 467 -31.41 -4.39 21.29
C ASP A 467 -31.54 -3.88 19.83
N ASP A 468 -32.22 -2.74 19.64
CA ASP A 468 -32.40 -2.06 18.36
C ASP A 468 -31.29 -1.06 18.04
N GLY A 469 -30.20 -1.02 18.83
CA GLY A 469 -29.02 -0.21 18.56
C GLY A 469 -28.85 0.99 19.49
N LEU A 470 -28.55 2.16 18.92
CA LEU A 470 -28.37 3.40 19.66
C LEU A 470 -29.65 4.23 19.60
N ASP A 471 -30.24 4.51 20.76
CA ASP A 471 -31.39 5.40 20.90
C ASP A 471 -30.93 6.69 21.56
N VAL A 472 -31.07 7.82 20.87
CA VAL A 472 -30.54 9.13 21.29
C VAL A 472 -31.72 10.05 21.51
N ASP A 473 -31.80 10.67 22.69
CA ASP A 473 -32.92 11.51 23.07
C ASP A 473 -33.11 12.69 22.10
N ASP A 474 -34.36 13.10 21.89
CA ASP A 474 -34.69 14.22 21.02
C ASP A 474 -34.30 15.57 21.62
N ASP A 475 -34.34 15.67 22.95
CA ASP A 475 -34.08 16.90 23.68
C ASP A 475 -32.64 16.97 24.23
N PRO A 476 -32.06 18.17 24.33
CA PRO A 476 -30.81 18.37 25.05
C PRO A 476 -30.94 17.97 26.52
N THR A 477 -29.86 17.47 27.10
CA THR A 477 -29.80 17.21 28.54
C THR A 477 -30.04 18.49 29.34
N ASP A 478 -30.78 18.33 30.42
CA ASP A 478 -30.99 19.33 31.46
C ASP A 478 -29.82 19.41 32.43
N LEU A 479 -28.72 18.68 32.23
CA LEU A 479 -27.55 18.69 33.11
C LEU A 479 -26.44 19.62 32.60
N ASP A 480 -25.91 20.45 33.49
CA ASP A 480 -24.67 21.21 33.29
C ASP A 480 -23.50 20.50 34.00
N GLY A 481 -22.26 20.81 33.64
CA GLY A 481 -21.08 20.25 34.33
C GLY A 481 -20.73 18.79 33.98
N ILE A 482 -21.38 18.21 32.97
CA ILE A 482 -21.01 16.87 32.46
C ILE A 482 -19.54 16.83 32.04
N LEU A 483 -19.06 17.88 31.36
CA LEU A 483 -17.66 17.97 30.91
C LEU A 483 -16.65 18.13 32.04
N THR A 484 -17.07 18.60 33.22
CA THR A 484 -16.21 18.77 34.40
C THR A 484 -16.28 17.57 35.36
N GLY A 485 -17.08 16.55 35.01
CA GLY A 485 -17.33 15.38 35.84
C GLY A 485 -18.17 15.65 37.08
N ARG A 486 -18.86 16.80 37.13
CA ARG A 486 -19.75 17.18 38.23
C ARG A 486 -21.10 17.61 37.64
N PRO A 487 -21.93 16.65 37.19
CA PRO A 487 -23.21 16.96 36.60
C PRO A 487 -24.15 17.58 37.66
N LEU A 488 -24.81 18.66 37.30
CA LEU A 488 -25.80 19.36 38.11
C LEU A 488 -27.02 19.67 37.24
N THR A 489 -28.22 19.45 37.74
CA THR A 489 -29.45 19.84 37.05
C THR A 489 -29.47 21.36 36.82
N ARG A 490 -29.66 21.76 35.57
CA ARG A 490 -29.79 23.15 35.12
C ARG A 490 -31.04 23.72 35.77
N GLN A 491 -30.84 24.79 36.55
CA GLN A 491 -31.98 25.50 37.11
C GLN A 491 -32.69 26.29 36.00
N PRO A 492 -34.02 26.17 35.85
CA PRO A 492 -34.74 26.92 34.82
C PRO A 492 -34.61 28.43 35.08
N GLY A 493 -34.08 29.17 34.09
CA GLY A 493 -34.01 30.64 34.13
C GLY A 493 -32.62 31.29 34.13
N ARG A 494 -31.57 30.60 33.68
CA ARG A 494 -30.25 31.20 33.41
C ARG A 494 -29.90 31.17 31.93
#